data_AF-A0A3E0DHH2-F1
#
_entry.id   AF-A0A3E0DHH2-F1
#
_cell.length_a   1.000
_cell.length_b   1.000
_cell.length_c   1.000
_cell.angle_alpha   90.00
_cell.angle_beta   90.00
_cell.angle_gamma   90.00
#
_symmetry.space_group_name_H-M   'P 1'
#
loop_
_entity.id
_entity.type
_entity.pdbx_description
1 polymer ?
#
loop_
_entity_poly.entity_id
_entity_poly.type
_entity_poly.pdbx_seq_one_letter_code
_entity_poly.pdbx_strand_id
1 'polypeptide(L)'
;MIRTLREDIHDFLSGGTILDQLVILKAPGEPLKARLITYKDPLTGKIFRFLSNLFDIQSHTIVLQYKNRWEIEPFFKKIKQYR
;
A
#
# COMPACT_ATOMS: atom_id res chain seq x y z
N MET A 1 -8.28 25.44 9.64
CA MET A 1 -7.66 25.00 8.37
C MET A 1 -7.93 23.51 8.22
N ILE A 2 -9.06 23.17 7.60
CA ILE A 2 -9.51 21.78 7.42
C ILE A 2 -8.64 21.21 6.30
N ARG A 3 -7.68 20.34 6.63
CA ARG A 3 -6.85 19.67 5.63
C ARG A 3 -7.77 18.80 4.77
N THR A 4 -7.80 19.09 3.48
CA THR A 4 -8.59 18.39 2.47
C THR A 4 -8.12 16.94 2.38
N LEU A 5 -8.80 16.02 3.07
CA LEU A 5 -8.56 14.55 3.08
C LEU A 5 -8.68 13.87 1.69
N ARG A 6 -8.78 14.63 0.59
CA ARG A 6 -9.09 14.12 -0.75
C ARG A 6 -8.07 14.47 -1.83
N GLU A 7 -7.14 15.39 -1.58
CA GLU A 7 -6.10 15.71 -2.58
C GLU A 7 -5.03 14.60 -2.63
N ASP A 8 -4.76 13.95 -1.50
CA ASP A 8 -3.74 12.90 -1.36
C ASP A 8 -4.12 11.58 -2.06
N ILE A 9 -5.39 11.39 -2.42
CA ILE A 9 -5.86 10.19 -3.11
C ILE A 9 -5.58 10.31 -4.61
N HIS A 10 -5.69 11.52 -5.18
CA HIS A 10 -5.47 11.74 -6.60
C HIS A 10 -3.99 11.52 -6.98
N ASP A 11 -3.05 11.99 -6.14
CA ASP A 11 -1.61 11.78 -6.34
C ASP A 11 -1.21 10.30 -6.40
N PHE A 12 -1.83 9.46 -5.57
CA PHE A 12 -1.58 8.01 -5.57
C PHE A 12 -2.13 7.29 -6.81
N LEU A 13 -3.14 7.86 -7.47
CA LEU A 13 -3.75 7.32 -8.69
C LEU A 13 -3.03 7.79 -9.97
N SER A 14 -2.22 8.85 -9.89
CA SER A 14 -1.51 9.48 -11.02
C SER A 14 -0.34 8.66 -11.60
N GLY A 15 -0.15 7.39 -11.22
CA GLY A 15 0.79 6.49 -11.89
C GLY A 15 2.13 6.27 -11.21
N GLY A 16 2.18 6.25 -9.88
CA GLY A 16 3.42 5.96 -9.11
C GLY A 16 3.86 4.48 -9.13
N THR A 17 3.14 3.57 -9.77
CA THR A 17 3.54 2.15 -9.85
C THR A 17 4.74 2.00 -10.79
N ILE A 18 5.90 1.66 -10.22
CA ILE A 18 7.13 1.42 -10.98
C ILE A 18 7.10 0.01 -11.59
N LEU A 19 6.65 -0.97 -10.82
CA LEU A 19 6.76 -2.37 -11.20
C LEU A 19 5.64 -3.18 -10.56
N ASP A 20 5.04 -4.06 -11.35
CA ASP A 20 4.06 -5.04 -10.91
C ASP A 20 4.51 -6.41 -11.43
N GLN A 21 4.79 -7.33 -10.51
CA GLN A 21 5.32 -8.65 -10.87
C GLN A 21 4.68 -9.75 -10.01
N LEU A 22 4.43 -10.90 -10.63
CA LEU A 22 4.07 -12.12 -9.93
C LEU A 22 5.35 -12.83 -9.49
N VAL A 23 5.46 -13.10 -8.19
CA VAL A 23 6.61 -13.75 -7.56
C VAL A 23 6.18 -15.05 -6.92
N ILE A 24 7.11 -16.00 -6.85
CA ILE A 24 6.93 -17.24 -6.12
C ILE A 24 7.78 -17.17 -4.86
N LEU A 25 7.14 -17.25 -3.71
CA LEU A 25 7.78 -17.25 -2.41
C LEU A 25 8.16 -18.69 -2.06
N LYS A 26 9.43 -18.89 -1.69
CA LYS A 26 9.89 -20.16 -1.14
C LYS A 26 9.43 -20.24 0.32
N ALA A 27 8.47 -21.11 0.59
CA ALA A 27 8.02 -21.45 1.93
C ALA A 27 8.38 -22.92 2.25
N PRO A 28 8.57 -23.29 3.52
CA PRO A 28 8.68 -24.70 3.91
C PRO A 28 7.35 -25.40 3.62
N GLY A 29 7.31 -26.19 2.53
CA GLY A 29 6.11 -26.81 2.00
C GLY A 29 5.92 -26.45 0.52
N GLU A 30 4.71 -26.00 0.16
CA GLU A 30 4.39 -25.63 -1.21
C GLU A 30 4.83 -24.19 -1.54
N PRO A 31 5.33 -23.92 -2.76
CA PRO A 31 5.60 -22.55 -3.20
C PRO A 31 4.34 -21.68 -3.25
N LEU A 32 4.35 -20.54 -2.56
CA LEU A 32 3.23 -19.59 -2.61
C LEU A 32 3.40 -18.60 -3.76
N LYS A 33 2.36 -18.45 -4.58
CA LYS A 33 2.27 -17.34 -5.53
C LYS A 33 1.88 -16.07 -4.79
N ALA A 34 2.55 -14.99 -5.09
CA ALA A 34 2.22 -13.66 -4.57
C ALA A 34 2.49 -12.61 -5.66
N ARG A 35 1.93 -11.43 -5.47
CA ARG A 35 2.12 -10.27 -6.32
C ARG A 35 2.95 -9.25 -5.57
N LEU A 36 4.06 -8.82 -6.16
CA LEU A 36 4.95 -7.81 -5.61
C LEU A 36 4.80 -6.52 -6.42
N ILE A 37 4.30 -5.48 -5.78
CA ILE A 37 4.09 -4.16 -6.37
C ILE A 37 5.14 -3.21 -5.80
N THR A 38 5.90 -2.56 -6.67
CA THR A 38 6.82 -1.49 -6.31
C THR A 38 6.21 -0.16 -6.70
N TYR A 39 6.04 0.71 -5.72
CA TYR A 39 5.38 2.01 -5.85
C TYR A 39 6.34 3.10 -5.40
N LYS A 40 6.50 4.14 -6.21
CA LYS A 40 7.19 5.37 -5.82
C LYS A 40 6.14 6.40 -5.46
N ASP A 41 6.22 6.86 -4.23
CA ASP A 41 5.38 7.95 -3.78
C ASP A 41 5.80 9.25 -4.49
N PRO A 42 4.90 9.92 -5.22
CA PRO A 42 5.23 11.11 -5.99
C PRO A 42 5.53 12.32 -5.09
N LEU A 43 4.93 12.37 -3.90
CA LEU A 43 5.07 13.49 -2.96
C LEU A 43 6.38 13.44 -2.18
N THR A 44 6.77 12.26 -1.69
CA THR A 44 7.96 12.08 -0.85
C THR A 44 9.14 11.48 -1.60
N GLY A 45 8.93 10.95 -2.81
CA GLY A 45 9.93 10.22 -3.59
C GLY A 45 10.30 8.85 -3.02
N LYS A 46 9.68 8.42 -1.92
CA LYS A 46 9.98 7.14 -1.24
C LYS A 46 9.48 5.97 -2.06
N ILE A 47 10.25 4.88 -2.03
CA ILE A 47 9.89 3.64 -2.72
C ILE A 47 9.33 2.66 -1.69
N PHE A 48 8.13 2.17 -1.97
CA PHE A 48 7.43 1.17 -1.19
C PHE A 48 7.28 -0.11 -2.00
N ARG A 49 7.36 -1.25 -1.32
CA ARG A 49 7.17 -2.58 -1.90
C ARG A 49 6.05 -3.28 -1.15
N PHE A 50 4.98 -3.62 -1.86
CA PHE A 50 3.80 -4.27 -1.33
C PHE A 50 3.73 -5.70 -1.84
N LEU A 51 3.53 -6.64 -0.93
CA LEU A 51 3.34 -8.05 -1.24
C LEU A 51 1.87 -8.40 -0.99
N SER A 52 1.18 -8.89 -2.02
CA SER A 52 -0.25 -9.17 -1.97
C SER A 52 -0.58 -10.54 -2.55
N ASN A 53 -1.64 -11.16 -2.06
CA ASN A 53 -2.26 -12.36 -2.64
C ASN A 53 -3.44 -12.02 -3.59
N LEU A 54 -3.64 -10.72 -3.89
CA LEU A 54 -4.72 -10.25 -4.76
C LEU A 54 -4.20 -10.10 -6.19
N PHE A 55 -4.64 -11.01 -7.06
CA PHE A 55 -4.17 -11.07 -8.45
C PHE A 55 -5.09 -10.34 -9.42
N ASP A 56 -6.38 -10.28 -9.12
CA ASP A 56 -7.42 -9.75 -10.03
C ASP A 56 -7.57 -8.22 -9.95
N ILE A 57 -7.08 -7.63 -8.87
CA ILE A 57 -7.28 -6.21 -8.55
C ILE A 57 -6.15 -5.37 -9.15
N GLN A 58 -6.41 -4.11 -9.51
CA GLN A 58 -5.35 -3.25 -10.03
C GLN A 58 -4.30 -2.91 -8.95
N SER A 59 -3.04 -2.80 -9.35
CA SER A 59 -1.91 -2.52 -8.45
C SER A 59 -2.11 -1.25 -7.62
N HIS A 60 -2.66 -0.20 -8.21
CA HIS A 60 -2.96 1.05 -7.52
C HIS A 60 -3.97 0.89 -6.38
N THR A 61 -4.97 0.00 -6.55
CA THR A 61 -5.99 -0.24 -5.53
C THR A 61 -5.39 -0.94 -4.32
N ILE A 62 -4.45 -1.87 -4.56
CA ILE A 62 -3.69 -2.54 -3.52
C ILE A 62 -2.84 -1.50 -2.76
N VAL A 63 -2.11 -0.63 -3.46
CA VAL A 63 -1.34 0.46 -2.82
C VAL A 63 -2.25 1.35 -1.95
N LEU A 64 -3.43 1.72 -2.44
CA LEU A 64 -4.39 2.53 -1.70
C LEU A 64 -4.89 1.83 -0.43
N GLN A 65 -5.13 0.52 -0.48
CA GLN A 65 -5.53 -0.27 0.70
C GLN A 65 -4.45 -0.22 1.80
N TYR A 66 -3.17 -0.34 1.41
CA TYR A 66 -2.05 -0.21 2.37
C TYR A 66 -1.94 1.21 2.91
N LYS A 67 -2.13 2.24 2.09
CA LYS A 67 -2.17 3.64 2.55
C LYS A 67 -3.26 3.86 3.60
N ASN A 68 -4.48 3.41 3.32
CA ASN A 68 -5.61 3.53 4.24
C ASN A 68 -5.35 2.81 5.58
N ARG A 69 -4.60 1.70 5.55
CA ARG A 69 -4.18 1.00 6.77
C ARG A 69 -3.19 1.82 7.61
N TRP A 70 -2.25 2.54 6.99
CA TRP A 70 -1.33 3.40 7.75
C TRP A 70 -2.03 4.61 8.37
N GLU A 71 -3.00 5.19 7.67
CA GLU A 71 -3.79 6.33 8.16
C GLU A 71 -4.60 5.99 9.43
N ILE A 72 -5.01 4.72 9.61
CA ILE A 72 -5.78 4.30 10.80
C ILE A 72 -4.89 3.97 12.02
N GLU A 73 -3.60 3.66 11.84
CA GLU A 73 -2.67 3.38 12.95
C GLU A 73 -2.60 4.50 14.01
N PRO A 74 -2.47 5.79 13.67
CA PRO A 74 -2.41 6.86 14.66
C PRO A 74 -3.71 6.97 15.48
N PHE A 75 -4.87 6.64 14.90
CA PHE A 75 -6.14 6.61 15.63
C PHE A 75 -6.12 5.53 16.72
N PHE A 76 -5.74 4.30 16.37
CA PHE A 76 -5.62 3.22 17.36
C PHE A 76 -4.53 3.50 18.41
N LYS A 77 -3.43 4.14 18.01
CA LYS A 77 -2.38 4.57 18.94
C LYS A 77 -2.94 5.54 20.00
N LYS A 78 -3.73 6.53 19.58
CA LYS A 78 -4.37 7.47 20.50
C LYS A 78 -5.34 6.77 21.46
N ILE A 79 -6.21 5.89 20.97
CA ILE A 79 -7.17 5.17 21.83
C ILE A 79 -6.45 4.39 22.94
N LYS A 80 -5.35 3.70 22.59
CA LYS A 80 -4.56 2.94 23.57
C LYS A 80 -3.84 3.82 24.59
N GLN A 81 -3.52 5.07 24.25
CA GLN A 81 -2.82 6.01 25.13
C GLN A 81 -3.76 6.74 26.11
N TYR A 82 -5.06 6.83 25.78
CA TYR A 82 -6.08 7.38 26.69
C TYR A 82 -6.56 6.38 27.76
N ARG A 83 -6.01 5.16 27.77
CA ARG A 83 -6.29 4.12 28.75
C ARG A 83 -5.01 3.80 29.52
#